data_AF-A0A5B8R277-F1
#
_entry.id   AF-A0A5B8R277-F1
#
_cell.length_a   1.000
_cell.length_b   1.000
_cell.length_c   1.000
_cell.angle_alpha   90.00
_cell.angle_beta   90.00
_cell.angle_gamma   90.00
#
_symmetry.space_group_name_H-M   'P 1'
#
loop_
_entity.id
_entity.type
_entity.pdbx_description
1 polymer ?
#
loop_
_entity_poly.entity_id
_entity_poly.type
_entity_poly.pdbx_seq_one_letter_code
_entity_poly.pdbx_strand_id
1 'polypeptide(L)'
;MDKEMFEIIKAASTIATPFLLAVIGGFGWVIKKKVENSQTRIDSQRSRILELEDKLREDRIETYNALLEPFFLLFTSDEAFALDRKFKGKDKNEIAISKMLSVEYRSIGFKLSLVANDEVVRCYNKLMQFFYHTEEDERPLMIKTSNWIALMAELLLEIRKSMGNEHSKLDSWEMIEWFMSDAEKLKTMHLTQEDISDA
;
A
#
# COMPACT_ATOMS: atom_id res chain seq x y z
N MET A 1 58.36 -24.78 -57.20
CA MET A 1 57.46 -25.36 -56.19
C MET A 1 56.77 -24.29 -55.34
N ASP A 2 57.32 -23.07 -55.24
CA ASP A 2 56.72 -21.99 -54.42
C ASP A 2 55.48 -21.33 -55.03
N LYS A 3 55.37 -21.23 -56.36
CA LYS A 3 54.23 -20.57 -57.03
C LYS A 3 52.92 -21.35 -56.92
N GLU A 4 52.95 -22.67 -57.12
CA GLU A 4 51.75 -23.52 -56.98
C GLU A 4 51.27 -23.56 -55.53
N MET A 5 52.19 -23.61 -54.56
CA MET A 5 51.84 -23.53 -53.14
C MET A 5 51.21 -22.18 -52.77
N PHE A 6 51.71 -21.07 -53.34
CA PHE A 6 51.13 -19.73 -53.13
C PHE A 6 49.75 -19.57 -53.78
N GLU A 7 49.52 -20.18 -54.95
CA GLU A 7 48.24 -20.22 -55.65
C GLU A 7 47.21 -21.06 -54.89
N ILE A 8 47.61 -22.23 -54.34
CA ILE A 8 46.75 -23.07 -53.50
C ILE A 8 46.35 -22.34 -52.21
N ILE A 9 47.26 -21.59 -51.58
CA ILE A 9 46.97 -20.80 -50.39
C ILE A 9 46.00 -19.64 -50.69
N LYS A 10 46.15 -18.97 -51.85
CA LYS A 10 45.21 -17.91 -52.30
C LYS A 10 43.83 -18.45 -52.70
N ALA A 11 43.78 -19.61 -53.35
CA ALA A 11 42.52 -20.26 -53.69
C ALA A 11 41.80 -20.77 -52.42
N ALA A 12 42.55 -21.34 -51.48
CA ALA A 12 42.02 -21.79 -50.19
C ALA A 12 41.51 -20.62 -49.34
N SER A 13 42.18 -19.46 -49.34
CA SER A 13 41.70 -18.28 -48.62
C SER A 13 40.39 -17.73 -49.19
N THR A 14 40.22 -17.74 -50.51
CA THR A 14 39.00 -17.23 -51.17
C THR A 14 37.76 -18.08 -50.88
N ILE A 15 37.92 -19.40 -50.69
CA ILE A 15 36.84 -20.33 -50.32
C ILE A 15 36.62 -20.39 -48.80
N ALA A 16 37.68 -20.25 -48.01
CA ALA A 16 37.60 -20.31 -46.55
C ALA A 16 36.98 -19.04 -45.95
N THR A 17 37.20 -17.86 -46.52
CA THR A 17 36.68 -16.60 -45.96
C THR A 17 35.14 -16.55 -45.86
N PRO A 18 34.35 -16.90 -46.89
CA PRO A 18 32.88 -16.96 -46.78
C PRO A 18 32.39 -17.95 -45.73
N PHE A 19 33.06 -19.11 -45.61
CA PHE A 19 32.72 -20.13 -44.62
C PHE A 19 32.99 -19.63 -43.19
N LEU A 20 34.13 -18.97 -42.98
CA LEU A 20 34.52 -18.43 -41.68
C LEU A 20 33.58 -17.28 -41.26
N LEU A 21 33.16 -16.43 -42.20
CA LEU A 21 32.14 -15.40 -41.98
C LEU A 21 30.77 -16.01 -41.65
N ALA A 22 30.37 -17.09 -42.34
CA ALA A 22 29.11 -17.78 -42.06
C ALA A 22 29.10 -18.41 -40.65
N VAL A 23 30.23 -19.00 -40.23
CA VAL A 23 30.39 -19.56 -38.87
C VAL A 23 30.32 -18.46 -37.82
N ILE A 24 31.06 -17.36 -37.99
CA ILE A 24 31.03 -16.22 -37.05
C ILE A 24 29.64 -15.59 -36.97
N GLY A 25 28.97 -15.40 -38.11
CA GLY A 25 27.60 -14.88 -38.18
C GLY A 25 26.59 -15.80 -37.49
N GLY A 26 26.70 -17.12 -37.69
CA GLY A 26 25.87 -18.12 -37.03
C GLY A 26 26.04 -18.12 -35.51
N PHE A 27 27.28 -18.04 -35.02
CA PHE A 27 27.56 -17.92 -33.58
C PHE A 27 27.01 -16.62 -33.00
N GLY A 28 27.18 -15.49 -33.71
CA GLY A 28 26.61 -14.19 -33.30
C GLY A 28 25.08 -14.24 -33.18
N TRP A 29 24.40 -14.91 -34.11
CA TRP A 29 22.94 -15.07 -34.07
C TRP A 29 22.47 -15.91 -32.89
N VAL A 30 23.16 -17.01 -32.56
CA VAL A 30 22.81 -17.86 -31.40
C VAL A 30 22.98 -17.10 -30.09
N ILE A 31 24.07 -16.34 -29.93
CA ILE A 31 24.31 -15.51 -28.74
C ILE A 31 23.25 -14.42 -28.62
N LYS A 32 23.01 -13.66 -29.70
CA LYS A 32 21.98 -12.62 -29.74
C LYS A 32 20.60 -13.16 -29.39
N LYS A 33 20.20 -14.29 -29.99
CA LYS A 33 18.92 -14.94 -29.71
C LYS A 33 18.80 -15.41 -28.26
N LYS A 34 19.88 -15.89 -27.64
CA LYS A 34 19.88 -16.29 -26.22
C LYS A 34 19.70 -15.07 -25.30
N VAL A 35 20.40 -13.98 -25.59
CA VAL A 35 20.33 -12.73 -24.82
C VAL A 35 18.96 -12.06 -24.95
N GLU A 36 18.44 -11.94 -26.18
CA GLU A 36 17.11 -11.39 -26.44
C GLU A 36 16.03 -12.21 -25.71
N ASN A 37 16.08 -13.55 -25.81
CA ASN A 37 15.13 -14.41 -25.11
C ASN A 37 15.21 -14.28 -23.58
N SER A 38 16.40 -14.06 -23.00
CA SER A 38 16.52 -13.82 -21.56
C SER A 38 16.00 -12.45 -21.16
N GLN A 39 16.27 -11.42 -21.97
CA GLN A 39 15.82 -10.05 -21.70
C GLN A 39 14.29 -9.96 -21.79
N THR A 40 13.68 -10.53 -22.83
CA THR A 40 12.23 -10.58 -22.99
C THR A 40 11.54 -11.30 -21.83
N ARG A 41 12.16 -12.34 -21.26
CA ARG A 41 11.63 -13.03 -20.07
C ARG A 41 11.65 -12.13 -18.84
N ILE A 42 12.77 -11.45 -18.59
CA ILE A 42 12.91 -10.51 -17.47
C ILE A 42 11.91 -9.37 -17.62
N ASP A 43 11.78 -8.79 -18.81
CA ASP A 43 10.85 -7.70 -19.10
C ASP A 43 9.40 -8.17 -18.90
N SER A 44 9.03 -9.37 -19.39
CA SER A 44 7.69 -9.94 -19.19
C SER A 44 7.37 -10.24 -17.72
N GLN A 45 8.36 -10.69 -16.94
CA GLN A 45 8.20 -10.91 -15.50
C GLN A 45 8.00 -9.59 -14.77
N ARG A 46 8.78 -8.56 -15.14
CA ARG A 46 8.65 -7.22 -14.57
C ARG A 46 7.30 -6.61 -14.88
N SER A 47 6.84 -6.69 -16.14
CA SER A 47 5.50 -6.22 -16.52
C SER A 47 4.40 -6.94 -15.76
N ARG A 48 4.52 -8.26 -15.57
CA ARG A 48 3.56 -9.04 -14.77
C ARG A 48 3.56 -8.62 -13.30
N ILE A 49 4.73 -8.36 -12.71
CA ILE A 49 4.83 -7.88 -11.32
C ILE A 49 4.16 -6.52 -11.20
N LEU A 50 4.44 -5.60 -12.14
CA LEU A 50 3.81 -4.27 -12.16
C LEU A 50 2.28 -4.37 -12.32
N GLU A 51 1.79 -5.25 -13.19
CA GLU A 51 0.35 -5.47 -13.37
C GLU A 51 -0.30 -6.05 -12.10
N LEU A 52 0.37 -6.99 -11.42
CA LEU A 52 -0.10 -7.53 -10.16
C LEU A 52 -0.07 -6.48 -9.05
N GLU A 53 0.97 -5.66 -8.98
CA GLU A 53 1.06 -4.54 -8.05
C GLU A 53 -0.05 -3.52 -8.27
N ASP A 54 -0.39 -3.22 -9.53
CA ASP A 54 -1.47 -2.28 -9.86
C ASP A 54 -2.84 -2.85 -9.48
N LYS A 55 -3.10 -4.13 -9.78
CA LYS A 55 -4.32 -4.82 -9.32
C LYS A 55 -4.43 -4.86 -7.80
N LEU A 56 -3.33 -5.20 -7.11
CA LEU A 56 -3.28 -5.18 -5.65
C LEU A 56 -3.44 -3.75 -5.09
N ARG A 57 -2.99 -2.73 -5.81
CA ARG A 57 -3.20 -1.33 -5.44
C ARG A 57 -4.67 -0.95 -5.57
N GLU A 58 -5.36 -1.33 -6.64
CA GLU A 58 -6.80 -1.13 -6.78
C GLU A 58 -7.57 -1.83 -5.64
N ASP A 59 -7.25 -3.09 -5.36
CA ASP A 59 -7.85 -3.85 -4.25
C ASP A 59 -7.60 -3.20 -2.89
N ARG A 60 -6.39 -2.67 -2.65
CA ARG A 60 -6.06 -1.90 -1.44
C ARG A 60 -6.89 -0.63 -1.32
N ILE A 61 -6.99 0.16 -2.40
CA ILE A 61 -7.79 1.40 -2.41
C ILE A 61 -9.25 1.12 -2.07
N GLU A 62 -9.84 0.12 -2.73
CA GLU A 62 -11.22 -0.28 -2.47
C GLU A 62 -11.41 -0.70 -1.01
N THR A 63 -10.50 -1.54 -0.51
CA THR A 63 -10.53 -2.02 0.88
C THR A 63 -10.41 -0.87 1.87
N TYR A 64 -9.49 0.07 1.64
CA TYR A 64 -9.31 1.24 2.52
C TYR A 64 -10.53 2.16 2.49
N ASN A 65 -11.12 2.43 1.32
CA ASN A 65 -12.33 3.25 1.23
C ASN A 65 -13.50 2.62 1.98
N ALA A 66 -13.69 1.31 1.83
CA ALA A 66 -14.74 0.56 2.52
C ALA A 66 -14.48 0.53 4.05
N LEU A 67 -13.22 0.38 4.45
CA LEU A 67 -12.81 0.41 5.85
C LEU A 67 -13.04 1.78 6.49
N LEU A 68 -12.79 2.87 5.75
CA LEU A 68 -12.88 4.23 6.27
C LEU A 68 -14.31 4.79 6.31
N GLU A 69 -15.26 4.17 5.61
CA GLU A 69 -16.65 4.65 5.51
C GLU A 69 -17.32 4.92 6.86
N PRO A 70 -17.26 4.02 7.87
CA PRO A 70 -17.92 4.28 9.15
C PRO A 70 -17.28 5.43 9.94
N PHE A 71 -15.98 5.67 9.75
CA PHE A 71 -15.29 6.79 10.40
C PHE A 71 -15.69 8.13 9.78
N PHE A 72 -15.92 8.19 8.46
CA PHE A 72 -16.47 9.39 7.84
C PHE A 72 -17.83 9.78 8.44
N LEU A 73 -18.67 8.79 8.76
CA LEU A 73 -19.95 9.04 9.44
C LEU A 73 -19.73 9.62 10.85
N LEU A 74 -18.77 9.11 11.61
CA LEU A 74 -18.46 9.62 12.96
C LEU A 74 -17.92 11.05 12.95
N PHE A 75 -17.06 11.38 11.98
CA PHE A 75 -16.45 12.71 11.87
C PHE A 75 -17.35 13.74 11.16
N THR A 76 -18.46 13.33 10.58
CA THR A 76 -19.45 14.27 10.02
C THR A 76 -20.17 15.00 11.16
N SER A 77 -20.28 16.33 11.07
CA SER A 77 -20.99 17.12 12.10
C SER A 77 -22.47 16.71 12.17
N ASP A 78 -23.08 16.85 13.35
CA ASP A 78 -24.49 16.48 13.53
C ASP A 78 -25.42 17.31 12.63
N GLU A 79 -25.07 18.57 12.38
CA GLU A 79 -25.81 19.45 11.48
C GLU A 79 -25.74 18.97 10.03
N ALA A 80 -24.55 18.62 9.54
CA ALA A 80 -24.36 18.11 8.19
C ALA A 80 -25.06 16.75 8.01
N PHE A 81 -25.01 15.90 9.04
CA PHE A 81 -25.66 14.59 9.05
C PHE A 81 -27.19 14.71 9.01
N ALA A 82 -27.77 15.63 9.79
CA ALA A 82 -29.22 15.83 9.87
C ALA A 82 -29.82 16.41 8.57
N LEU A 83 -29.02 17.14 7.78
CA LEU A 83 -29.43 17.70 6.49
C LEU A 83 -29.47 16.67 5.35
N ASP A 84 -28.79 15.53 5.50
CA ASP A 84 -28.79 14.47 4.50
C ASP A 84 -30.11 13.70 4.50
N ARG A 85 -30.77 13.67 3.34
CA ARG A 85 -32.03 12.93 3.11
C ARG A 85 -31.91 11.44 3.45
N LYS A 86 -30.74 10.83 3.33
CA LYS A 86 -30.47 9.41 3.62
C LYS A 86 -30.46 9.11 5.13
N PHE A 87 -30.14 10.11 5.94
CA PHE A 87 -29.88 9.96 7.38
C PHE A 87 -30.88 10.70 8.28
N LYS A 88 -31.83 11.43 7.69
CA LYS A 88 -32.88 12.15 8.42
C LYS A 88 -33.61 11.25 9.44
N GLY A 89 -33.57 11.67 10.72
CA GLY A 89 -34.26 11.02 11.83
C GLY A 89 -33.57 9.77 12.39
N LYS A 90 -32.30 9.54 12.05
CA LYS A 90 -31.49 8.42 12.59
C LYS A 90 -30.38 8.96 13.50
N ASP A 91 -29.98 8.16 14.48
CA ASP A 91 -28.84 8.49 15.35
C ASP A 91 -27.51 8.14 14.65
N LYS A 92 -26.61 9.12 14.59
CA LYS A 92 -25.32 9.01 13.90
C LYS A 92 -24.41 7.96 14.55
N ASN A 93 -24.36 7.96 15.88
CA ASN A 93 -23.52 7.05 16.64
C ASN A 93 -24.05 5.61 16.51
N GLU A 94 -25.37 5.42 16.59
CA GLU A 94 -26.00 4.11 16.43
C GLU A 94 -25.73 3.51 15.04
N ILE A 95 -25.83 4.31 13.97
CA ILE A 95 -25.55 3.85 12.60
C ILE A 95 -24.06 3.49 12.45
N ALA A 96 -23.16 4.36 12.88
CA ALA A 96 -21.73 4.13 12.74
C ALA A 96 -21.28 2.89 13.50
N ILE A 97 -21.73 2.74 14.75
CA ILE A 97 -21.44 1.56 15.59
C ILE A 97 -22.05 0.30 14.96
N SER A 98 -23.31 0.34 14.53
CA SER A 98 -23.96 -0.79 13.87
C SER A 98 -23.22 -1.23 12.60
N LYS A 99 -22.74 -0.28 11.78
CA LYS A 99 -21.90 -0.58 10.62
C LYS A 99 -20.59 -1.24 11.03
N MET A 100 -19.88 -0.69 12.01
CA MET A 100 -18.61 -1.27 12.48
C MET A 100 -18.76 -2.68 13.09
N LEU A 101 -19.92 -3.00 13.67
CA LEU A 101 -20.22 -4.31 14.24
C LEU A 101 -20.76 -5.32 13.20
N SER A 102 -21.08 -4.86 12.00
CA SER A 102 -21.68 -5.69 10.95
C SER A 102 -20.72 -6.77 10.42
N VAL A 103 -21.29 -7.86 9.91
CA VAL A 103 -20.54 -8.92 9.21
C VAL A 103 -19.81 -8.35 7.99
N GLU A 104 -20.43 -7.41 7.30
CA GLU A 104 -19.86 -6.74 6.12
C GLU A 104 -18.57 -5.99 6.48
N TYR A 105 -18.59 -5.23 7.57
CA TYR A 105 -17.39 -4.53 8.05
C TYR A 105 -16.30 -5.50 8.54
N ARG A 106 -16.67 -6.59 9.22
CA ARG A 106 -15.72 -7.64 9.58
C ARG A 106 -15.08 -8.28 8.34
N SER A 107 -15.84 -8.49 7.28
CA SER A 107 -15.32 -8.99 6.00
C SER A 107 -14.30 -8.03 5.38
N ILE A 108 -14.52 -6.72 5.48
CA ILE A 108 -13.55 -5.70 5.04
C ILE A 108 -12.27 -5.79 5.88
N GLY A 109 -12.38 -5.92 7.21
CA GLY A 109 -11.22 -6.12 8.10
C GLY A 109 -10.42 -7.40 7.77
N PHE A 110 -11.10 -8.48 7.37
CA PHE A 110 -10.43 -9.69 6.86
C PHE A 110 -9.76 -9.47 5.51
N LYS A 111 -10.39 -8.72 4.58
CA LYS A 111 -9.75 -8.37 3.30
C LYS A 111 -8.49 -7.53 3.54
N LEU A 112 -8.55 -6.58 4.48
CA LEU A 112 -7.44 -5.71 4.87
C LEU A 112 -6.20 -6.51 5.27
N SER A 113 -6.34 -7.56 6.08
CA SER A 113 -5.20 -8.37 6.52
C SER A 113 -4.53 -9.19 5.41
N LEU A 114 -5.19 -9.33 4.25
CA LEU A 114 -4.67 -10.06 3.09
C LEU A 114 -4.00 -9.13 2.07
N VAL A 115 -4.48 -7.89 1.93
CA VAL A 115 -4.06 -6.99 0.85
C VAL A 115 -3.23 -5.80 1.32
N ALA A 116 -3.34 -5.39 2.58
CA ALA A 116 -2.65 -4.21 3.10
C ALA A 116 -1.20 -4.51 3.49
N ASN A 117 -0.39 -3.46 3.59
CA ASN A 117 0.98 -3.59 4.09
C ASN A 117 0.98 -3.87 5.60
N ASP A 118 2.02 -4.52 6.10
CA ASP A 118 2.16 -4.92 7.50
C ASP A 118 1.87 -3.79 8.50
N GLU A 119 2.41 -2.59 8.29
CA GLU A 119 2.20 -1.47 9.22
C GLU A 119 0.73 -1.04 9.29
N VAL A 120 0.01 -1.05 8.17
CA VAL A 120 -1.43 -0.76 8.14
C VAL A 120 -2.20 -1.79 8.96
N VAL A 121 -1.85 -3.07 8.79
CA VAL A 121 -2.48 -4.16 9.56
C VAL A 121 -2.18 -4.00 11.05
N ARG A 122 -0.96 -3.62 11.43
CA ARG A 122 -0.58 -3.36 12.84
C ARG A 122 -1.37 -2.20 13.43
N CYS A 123 -1.44 -1.05 12.76
CA CYS A 123 -2.20 0.10 13.24
C CYS A 123 -3.69 -0.21 13.36
N TYR A 124 -4.27 -0.91 12.37
CA TYR A 124 -5.65 -1.34 12.44
C TYR A 124 -5.91 -2.29 13.62
N ASN A 125 -5.00 -3.25 13.86
CA ASN A 125 -5.10 -4.14 15.01
C ASN A 125 -5.04 -3.36 16.33
N LYS A 126 -4.10 -2.42 16.50
CA LYS A 126 -4.03 -1.57 17.69
C LYS A 126 -5.35 -0.82 17.92
N LEU A 127 -5.89 -0.19 16.87
CA LEU A 127 -7.16 0.54 16.91
C LEU A 127 -8.32 -0.36 17.34
N MET A 128 -8.46 -1.54 16.73
CA MET A 128 -9.55 -2.46 17.06
C MET A 128 -9.40 -3.08 18.45
N GLN A 129 -8.17 -3.42 18.86
CA GLN A 129 -7.90 -3.91 20.21
C GLN A 129 -8.24 -2.84 21.26
N PHE A 130 -7.90 -1.57 21.00
CA PHE A 130 -8.31 -0.47 21.87
C PHE A 130 -9.84 -0.41 22.00
N PHE A 131 -10.56 -0.49 20.89
CA PHE A 131 -12.02 -0.45 20.89
C PHE A 131 -12.64 -1.60 21.70
N TYR A 132 -12.13 -2.84 21.54
CA TYR A 132 -12.66 -4.00 22.26
C TYR A 132 -12.41 -3.95 23.78
N HIS A 133 -11.32 -3.32 24.23
CA HIS A 133 -11.02 -3.19 25.66
C HIS A 133 -11.51 -1.85 26.25
N THR A 134 -12.20 -1.02 25.46
CA THR A 134 -12.66 0.31 25.90
C THR A 134 -13.66 0.23 27.05
N GLU A 135 -14.45 -0.85 27.14
CA GLU A 135 -15.42 -1.04 28.24
C GLU A 135 -14.74 -1.38 29.58
N GLU A 136 -13.60 -2.07 29.53
CA GLU A 136 -12.82 -2.47 30.71
C GLU A 136 -11.88 -1.37 31.20
N ASP A 137 -11.61 -0.37 30.36
CA ASP A 137 -10.75 0.76 30.67
C ASP A 137 -11.46 1.75 31.61
N GLU A 138 -10.93 2.01 32.81
CA GLU A 138 -11.55 2.93 33.78
C GLU A 138 -11.21 4.42 33.52
N ARG A 139 -10.36 4.72 32.53
CA ARG A 139 -9.93 6.10 32.24
C ARG A 139 -11.12 6.99 31.83
N PRO A 140 -11.06 8.31 32.08
CA PRO A 140 -12.09 9.25 31.64
C PRO A 140 -12.38 9.18 30.14
N LEU A 141 -13.64 9.41 29.74
CA LEU A 141 -14.07 9.32 28.33
C LEU A 141 -13.22 10.20 27.39
N MET A 142 -12.88 11.42 27.80
CA MET A 142 -12.05 12.33 26.99
C MET A 142 -10.66 11.77 26.72
N ILE A 143 -10.10 11.02 27.68
CA ILE A 143 -8.80 10.39 27.57
C ILE A 143 -8.88 9.22 26.57
N LYS A 144 -9.90 8.38 26.73
CA LYS A 144 -10.16 7.28 25.79
C LYS A 144 -10.34 7.80 24.36
N THR A 145 -11.09 8.88 24.23
CA THR A 145 -11.35 9.56 22.94
C THR A 145 -10.05 10.05 22.33
N SER A 146 -9.18 10.70 23.12
CA SER A 146 -7.88 11.15 22.63
C SER A 146 -7.00 9.99 22.11
N ASN A 147 -6.92 8.89 22.86
CA ASN A 147 -6.16 7.70 22.45
C ASN A 147 -6.75 7.04 21.20
N TRP A 148 -8.07 6.94 21.10
CA TRP A 148 -8.72 6.41 19.91
C TRP A 148 -8.43 7.26 18.66
N ILE A 149 -8.45 8.58 18.82
CA ILE A 149 -8.12 9.54 17.74
C ILE A 149 -6.66 9.41 17.33
N ALA A 150 -5.73 9.26 18.28
CA ALA A 150 -4.31 9.04 17.99
C ALA A 150 -4.08 7.76 17.15
N LEU A 151 -4.73 6.66 17.53
CA LEU A 151 -4.67 5.38 16.80
C LEU A 151 -5.27 5.49 15.39
N MET A 152 -6.35 6.26 15.25
CA MET A 152 -6.96 6.55 13.94
C MET A 152 -6.00 7.36 13.05
N ALA A 153 -5.39 8.40 13.61
CA ALA A 153 -4.40 9.23 12.95
C ALA A 153 -3.18 8.41 12.46
N GLU A 154 -2.69 7.49 13.29
CA GLU A 154 -1.61 6.55 12.94
C GLU A 154 -2.03 5.65 11.77
N LEU A 155 -3.23 5.07 11.81
CA LEU A 155 -3.76 4.25 10.72
C LEU A 155 -3.86 5.02 9.40
N LEU A 156 -4.35 6.27 9.42
CA LEU A 156 -4.45 7.11 8.23
C LEU A 156 -3.09 7.44 7.63
N LEU A 157 -2.08 7.69 8.48
CA LEU A 157 -0.71 7.94 8.03
C LEU A 157 -0.12 6.70 7.35
N GLU A 158 -0.30 5.50 7.93
CA GLU A 158 0.21 4.26 7.34
C GLU A 158 -0.52 3.89 6.04
N ILE A 159 -1.84 4.13 5.96
CA ILE A 159 -2.59 4.00 4.71
C ILE A 159 -1.97 4.93 3.65
N ARG A 160 -1.74 6.21 3.98
CA ARG A 160 -1.13 7.20 3.07
C ARG A 160 0.25 6.74 2.58
N LYS A 161 1.09 6.22 3.48
CA LYS A 161 2.42 5.67 3.14
C LYS A 161 2.30 4.49 2.17
N SER A 162 1.41 3.54 2.46
CA SER A 162 1.15 2.36 1.61
C SER A 162 0.66 2.71 0.20
N MET A 163 0.10 3.91 0.02
CA MET A 163 -0.39 4.43 -1.26
C MET A 163 0.69 5.09 -2.13
N GLY A 164 1.96 5.06 -1.70
CA GLY A 164 3.11 5.60 -2.44
C GLY A 164 3.74 6.84 -1.81
N ASN A 165 3.34 7.22 -0.58
CA ASN A 165 3.92 8.35 0.14
C ASN A 165 4.82 7.87 1.30
N GLU A 166 5.66 6.87 1.06
CA GLU A 166 6.51 6.23 2.09
C GLU A 166 7.40 7.22 2.84
N HIS A 167 7.84 8.28 2.16
CA HIS A 167 8.67 9.35 2.72
C HIS A 167 7.86 10.55 3.23
N SER A 168 6.60 10.34 3.61
CA SER A 168 5.79 11.39 4.22
C SER A 168 6.52 11.99 5.43
N LYS A 169 6.61 13.32 5.47
CA LYS A 169 7.13 14.07 6.62
C LYS A 169 6.04 14.50 7.59
N LEU A 170 4.78 14.23 7.24
CA LEU A 170 3.64 14.53 8.10
C LEU A 170 3.66 13.60 9.32
N ASP A 171 3.38 14.19 10.48
CA ASP A 171 3.03 13.45 11.68
C ASP A 171 1.61 12.88 11.58
N SER A 172 1.26 11.98 12.51
CA SER A 172 -0.05 11.32 12.50
C SER A 172 -1.20 12.30 12.80
N TRP A 173 -0.99 13.30 13.64
CA TRP A 173 -1.99 14.31 13.99
C TRP A 173 -2.27 15.28 12.83
N GLU A 174 -1.25 15.63 12.05
CA GLU A 174 -1.40 16.42 10.81
C GLU A 174 -2.34 15.76 9.80
N MET A 175 -2.59 14.44 9.90
CA MET A 175 -3.57 13.74 9.06
C MET A 175 -5.03 14.08 9.38
N ILE A 176 -5.30 14.58 10.59
CA ILE A 176 -6.66 14.73 11.13
C ILE A 176 -7.02 16.17 11.57
N GLU A 177 -6.03 17.04 11.72
CA GLU A 177 -6.23 18.44 12.15
C GLU A 177 -7.25 19.21 11.30
N TRP A 178 -7.34 18.93 10.00
CA TRP A 178 -8.20 19.69 9.09
C TRP A 178 -9.71 19.52 9.33
N PHE A 179 -10.14 18.42 9.96
CA PHE A 179 -11.56 18.16 10.25
C PHE A 179 -11.91 18.26 11.74
N MET A 180 -10.99 18.74 12.57
CA MET A 180 -11.15 18.76 14.02
C MET A 180 -10.79 20.13 14.61
N SER A 181 -11.72 20.75 15.32
CA SER A 181 -11.47 22.05 15.97
C SER A 181 -10.56 21.96 17.21
N ASP A 182 -10.46 20.78 17.82
CA ASP A 182 -9.81 20.54 19.11
C ASP A 182 -8.65 19.53 19.04
N ALA A 183 -8.11 19.28 17.84
CA ALA A 183 -7.01 18.34 17.60
C ALA A 183 -5.81 18.57 18.53
N GLU A 184 -5.35 19.82 18.66
CA GLU A 184 -4.17 20.16 19.49
C GLU A 184 -4.38 19.86 20.98
N LYS A 185 -5.59 20.08 21.49
CA LYS A 185 -5.97 19.77 22.87
C LYS A 185 -5.91 18.26 23.12
N LEU A 186 -6.42 17.48 22.16
CA LEU A 186 -6.42 16.02 22.24
C LEU A 186 -4.98 15.49 22.13
N LYS A 187 -4.18 15.99 21.19
CA LYS A 187 -2.74 15.69 21.06
C LYS A 187 -2.00 15.87 22.37
N THR A 188 -2.15 17.03 23.00
CA THR A 188 -1.53 17.31 24.30
C THR A 188 -1.98 16.31 25.38
N MET A 189 -3.28 15.98 25.41
CA MET A 189 -3.83 15.04 26.38
C MET A 189 -3.32 13.60 26.17
N HIS A 190 -3.07 13.19 24.93
CA HIS A 190 -2.49 11.88 24.63
C HIS A 190 -1.02 11.79 25.06
N LEU A 191 -0.21 12.77 24.64
CA LEU A 191 1.24 12.79 24.93
C LEU A 191 1.55 12.84 26.43
N THR A 192 0.78 13.64 27.18
CA THR A 192 0.97 13.76 28.64
C THR A 192 0.64 12.48 29.43
N GLN A 193 0.03 11.47 28.80
CA GLN A 193 -0.23 10.18 29.44
C GLN A 193 0.80 9.12 29.14
N GLU A 194 1.37 9.13 27.94
CA GLU A 194 2.50 8.24 27.62
C GLU A 194 3.67 8.52 28.56
N ASP A 195 3.93 9.80 28.85
CA ASP A 195 4.97 10.23 29.80
C ASP A 195 4.76 9.71 31.24
N ILE A 196 3.53 9.37 31.63
CA ILE A 196 3.19 8.82 32.95
C ILE A 196 3.20 7.28 32.94
N SER A 197 2.95 6.67 31.78
CA SER A 197 3.01 5.22 31.56
C SER A 197 4.44 4.68 31.54
N ASP A 198 5.38 5.48 31.04
CA ASP A 198 6.77 5.07 30.78
C ASP A 198 7.77 5.47 31.89
N ALA A 199 7.26 5.99 33.01
CA ALA A 199 8.02 6.39 34.21
C ALA A 199 7.79 5.44 35.40
#